data_AF-A0A1C4AP45-F1
#
_entry.id   AF-A0A1C4AP45-F1
#
_cell.length_a   1.000
_cell.length_b   1.000
_cell.length_c   1.000
_cell.angle_alpha   90.00
_cell.angle_beta   90.00
_cell.angle_gamma   90.00
#
_symmetry.space_group_name_H-M   'P 1'
#
loop_
_entity.id
_entity.type
_entity.pdbx_description
1 polymer ?
#
loop_
_entity_poly.entity_id
_entity_poly.type
_entity_poly.pdbx_seq_one_letter_code
_entity_poly.pdbx_strand_id
1 'polypeptide(L)'
;MFTRFAKHYITDATNLPFEPAQYSRFKFGDGRQASVFGRELGQAFVNTHAACLLQHEEVVLVPSPYDAIPTASYAMAQAFLQEVNCFLYQRERKTLLQSKIHRYKTYTVDYGNLNAEERLQLISSDAYHLDRFFLEGRLVLFLDDICITGSHEAVIRRQVEKAGINGHFMFLYYAMLQNERIAPDFENYLNYYDMAGVEQIAMLWQQPGYAMNTRVIKYILKSEPLALHTFLPQANGAQLQQLVHYAVGNNYHLLDDYRNNLNIIIKFIQYGN
;
A
#
# COMPACT_ATOMS: atom_id res chain seq x y z
N MET A 1 -18.71 11.89 -8.69
CA MET A 1 -18.93 10.62 -9.41
C MET A 1 -17.79 9.66 -9.07
N PHE A 2 -18.07 8.39 -8.76
CA PHE A 2 -17.04 7.37 -8.48
C PHE A 2 -16.91 6.40 -9.65
N THR A 3 -15.68 6.12 -10.07
CA THR A 3 -15.36 5.16 -11.14
C THR A 3 -14.21 4.26 -10.71
N ARG A 4 -14.03 3.12 -11.40
CA ARG A 4 -12.95 2.17 -11.14
C ARG A 4 -12.20 1.88 -12.43
N PHE A 5 -10.89 1.71 -12.32
CA PHE A 5 -10.03 1.19 -13.37
C PHE A 5 -9.05 0.20 -12.76
N ALA A 6 -8.84 -0.94 -13.42
CA ALA A 6 -7.81 -1.89 -13.05
C ALA A 6 -7.04 -2.31 -14.30
N LYS A 7 -5.72 -2.47 -14.17
CA LYS A 7 -4.90 -3.01 -15.26
C LYS A 7 -5.27 -4.47 -15.55
N HIS A 8 -5.47 -5.25 -14.49
CA HIS A 8 -5.79 -6.67 -14.55
C HIS A 8 -7.12 -7.00 -13.85
N TYR A 9 -7.83 -7.98 -14.38
CA TYR A 9 -9.05 -8.50 -13.78
C TYR A 9 -8.86 -9.98 -13.45
N ILE A 10 -9.12 -10.36 -12.19
CA ILE A 10 -8.98 -11.73 -11.71
C ILE A 10 -10.36 -12.39 -11.77
N THR A 11 -10.51 -13.34 -12.68
CA THR A 11 -11.73 -14.14 -12.85
C THR A 11 -11.52 -15.59 -12.43
N ASP A 12 -10.28 -16.06 -12.36
CA ASP A 12 -9.88 -17.41 -11.98
C ASP A 12 -8.67 -17.35 -11.03
N ALA A 13 -8.78 -17.99 -9.87
CA ALA A 13 -7.70 -18.03 -8.87
C ALA A 13 -6.50 -18.88 -9.31
N THR A 14 -6.70 -19.78 -10.28
CA THR A 14 -5.66 -20.69 -10.79
C THR A 14 -4.94 -20.17 -12.03
N ASN A 15 -5.51 -19.15 -12.69
CA ASN A 15 -4.96 -18.54 -13.89
C ASN A 15 -4.88 -17.03 -13.72
N LEU A 16 -3.81 -16.58 -13.07
CA LEU A 16 -3.64 -15.18 -12.73
C LEU A 16 -3.01 -14.39 -13.88
N PRO A 17 -3.46 -13.15 -14.11
CA PRO A 17 -2.97 -12.31 -15.20
C PRO A 17 -1.60 -11.66 -14.90
N PHE A 18 -0.98 -12.02 -13.78
CA PHE A 18 0.34 -11.60 -13.32
C PHE A 18 0.97 -12.73 -12.48
N GLU A 19 2.28 -12.69 -12.31
CA GLU A 19 3.02 -13.71 -11.55
C GLU A 19 2.82 -13.53 -10.03
N PRO A 20 2.27 -14.53 -9.31
CA PRO A 20 2.01 -14.41 -7.87
C PRO A 20 3.27 -14.21 -7.03
N ALA A 21 4.39 -14.82 -7.41
CA ALA A 21 5.66 -14.62 -6.71
C ALA A 21 6.17 -13.18 -6.82
N GLN A 22 6.00 -12.55 -7.98
CA GLN A 22 6.33 -11.13 -8.17
C GLN A 22 5.44 -10.25 -7.30
N TYR A 23 4.12 -10.51 -7.26
CA TYR A 23 3.21 -9.78 -6.40
C TYR A 23 3.57 -9.93 -4.92
N SER A 24 3.85 -11.14 -4.45
CA SER A 24 4.27 -11.39 -3.07
C SER A 24 5.54 -10.62 -2.71
N ARG A 25 6.59 -10.70 -3.54
CA ARG A 25 7.83 -9.92 -3.33
C ARG A 25 7.60 -8.41 -3.33
N PHE A 26 6.74 -7.90 -4.21
CA PHE A 26 6.32 -6.50 -4.21
C PHE A 26 5.73 -6.09 -2.85
N LYS A 27 4.83 -6.91 -2.27
CA LYS A 27 4.23 -6.64 -0.94
C LYS A 27 5.27 -6.59 0.18
N PHE A 28 6.42 -7.23 -0.02
CA PHE A 28 7.55 -7.27 0.91
C PHE A 28 8.71 -6.34 0.54
N GLY A 29 8.46 -5.37 -0.34
CA GLY A 29 9.39 -4.26 -0.55
C GLY A 29 10.32 -4.41 -1.75
N ASP A 30 10.06 -5.34 -2.67
CA ASP A 30 10.73 -5.35 -3.97
C ASP A 30 10.36 -4.10 -4.80
N GLY A 31 11.15 -3.04 -4.67
CA GLY A 31 10.87 -1.77 -5.33
C GLY A 31 11.12 -1.78 -6.83
N ARG A 32 11.88 -2.75 -7.36
CA ARG A 32 11.95 -2.96 -8.82
C ARG A 32 10.61 -3.47 -9.33
N GLN A 33 10.02 -4.44 -8.64
CA GLN A 33 8.70 -4.93 -8.99
C GLN A 33 7.61 -3.86 -8.81
N ALA A 34 7.70 -3.06 -7.73
CA ALA A 34 6.82 -1.89 -7.56
C ALA A 34 6.91 -0.93 -8.75
N SER A 35 8.12 -0.70 -9.27
CA SER A 35 8.36 0.16 -10.43
C SER A 35 7.80 -0.43 -11.73
N VAL A 36 7.88 -1.74 -11.91
CA VAL A 36 7.27 -2.45 -13.05
C VAL A 36 5.75 -2.29 -13.00
N PHE A 37 5.12 -2.67 -11.89
CA PHE A 37 3.67 -2.59 -11.75
C PHE A 37 3.14 -1.15 -11.89
N GLY A 38 3.85 -0.17 -11.33
CA GLY A 38 3.44 1.23 -11.43
C GLY A 38 3.49 1.76 -12.87
N ARG A 39 4.54 1.41 -13.64
CA ARG A 39 4.64 1.78 -15.07
C ARG A 39 3.59 1.08 -15.92
N GLU A 40 3.37 -0.21 -15.72
CA GLU A 40 2.34 -0.96 -16.45
C GLU A 40 0.93 -0.40 -16.19
N LEU A 41 0.63 -0.07 -14.94
CA LEU A 41 -0.63 0.56 -14.56
C LEU A 41 -0.74 1.97 -15.18
N GLY A 42 0.33 2.77 -15.12
CA GLY A 42 0.38 4.12 -15.68
C GLY A 42 0.14 4.13 -17.20
N GLN A 43 0.80 3.24 -17.92
CA GLN A 43 0.65 3.09 -19.38
C GLN A 43 -0.76 2.67 -19.76
N ALA A 44 -1.31 1.65 -19.10
CA ALA A 44 -2.68 1.20 -19.37
C ALA A 44 -3.71 2.27 -19.02
N PHE A 45 -3.50 2.99 -17.91
CA PHE A 45 -4.35 4.08 -17.50
C PHE A 45 -4.33 5.21 -18.52
N VAL A 46 -3.16 5.67 -18.96
CA VAL A 46 -3.01 6.70 -20.00
C VAL A 46 -3.67 6.26 -21.30
N ASN A 47 -3.43 5.03 -21.75
CA ASN A 47 -4.02 4.52 -23.00
C ASN A 47 -5.55 4.51 -22.96
N THR A 48 -6.14 4.28 -21.78
CA THR A 48 -7.59 4.17 -21.61
C THR A 48 -8.25 5.52 -21.30
N HIS A 49 -7.57 6.37 -20.52
CA HIS A 49 -8.15 7.57 -19.91
C HIS A 49 -7.45 8.88 -20.30
N ALA A 50 -6.60 8.88 -21.33
CA ALA A 50 -5.94 10.07 -21.86
C ALA A 50 -6.90 11.26 -22.06
N ALA A 51 -8.04 11.04 -22.74
CA ALA A 51 -9.01 12.10 -22.98
C ALA A 51 -9.56 12.70 -21.67
N CYS A 52 -9.88 11.85 -20.69
CA CYS A 52 -10.37 12.28 -19.38
C CYS A 52 -9.31 13.08 -18.61
N LEU A 53 -8.06 12.61 -18.62
CA LEU A 53 -6.93 13.31 -18.00
C LEU A 53 -6.73 14.71 -18.58
N LEU A 54 -6.77 14.84 -19.91
CA LEU A 54 -6.52 16.11 -20.60
C LEU A 54 -7.67 17.12 -20.44
N GLN A 55 -8.88 16.66 -20.10
CA GLN A 55 -10.03 17.54 -19.80
C GLN A 55 -9.91 18.25 -18.45
N HIS A 56 -9.11 17.73 -17.53
CA HIS A 56 -8.94 18.29 -16.19
C HIS A 56 -7.67 19.16 -16.14
N GLU A 57 -7.77 20.34 -15.54
CA GLU A 57 -6.60 21.22 -15.33
C GLU A 57 -5.68 20.68 -14.24
N GLU A 58 -6.27 20.22 -13.14
CA GLU A 58 -5.57 19.67 -11.99
C GLU A 58 -6.10 18.26 -11.69
N VAL A 59 -5.17 17.32 -11.61
CA VAL A 59 -5.45 15.92 -11.27
C VAL A 59 -4.61 15.57 -10.05
N VAL A 60 -5.24 15.00 -9.04
CA VAL A 60 -4.61 14.65 -7.76
C VAL A 60 -4.42 13.14 -7.66
N LEU A 61 -3.20 12.68 -7.49
CA LEU A 61 -2.89 11.31 -7.11
C LEU A 61 -2.89 11.17 -5.58
N VAL A 62 -3.63 10.19 -5.10
CA VAL A 62 -3.75 9.86 -3.68
C VAL A 62 -3.43 8.37 -3.50
N PRO A 63 -2.24 8.02 -2.98
CA PRO A 63 -1.90 6.62 -2.70
C PRO A 63 -2.74 6.08 -1.55
N SER A 64 -2.76 4.75 -1.40
CA SER A 64 -3.38 4.06 -0.28
C SER A 64 -3.04 4.74 1.07
N PRO A 65 -3.98 4.91 2.01
CA PRO A 65 -3.76 5.52 3.32
C PRO A 65 -2.63 4.85 4.10
N TYR A 66 -1.82 5.67 4.73
CA TYR A 66 -0.77 5.24 5.64
C TYR A 66 -0.51 6.32 6.70
N ASP A 67 0.02 5.90 7.84
CA ASP A 67 0.50 6.83 8.87
C ASP A 67 1.95 7.23 8.57
N ALA A 68 2.94 6.87 9.39
CA ALA A 68 4.33 7.22 9.11
C ALA A 68 5.09 6.18 8.25
N ILE A 69 4.67 4.91 8.20
CA ILE A 69 5.30 3.90 7.32
C ILE A 69 4.55 3.81 6.00
N PRO A 70 5.19 4.00 4.84
CA PRO A 70 4.56 3.78 3.54
C PRO A 70 4.05 2.34 3.36
N THR A 71 3.10 2.15 2.45
CA THR A 71 2.66 0.84 1.96
C THR A 71 3.51 0.38 0.77
N ALA A 72 3.40 -0.88 0.37
CA ALA A 72 3.97 -1.35 -0.89
C ALA A 72 3.37 -0.59 -2.10
N SER A 73 2.06 -0.37 -2.09
CA SER A 73 1.35 0.40 -3.12
C SER A 73 1.79 1.86 -3.21
N TYR A 74 2.37 2.45 -2.16
CA TYR A 74 3.00 3.77 -2.26
C TYR A 74 4.18 3.78 -3.24
N ALA A 75 5.08 2.79 -3.18
CA ALA A 75 6.21 2.70 -4.11
C ALA A 75 5.73 2.50 -5.56
N MET A 76 4.66 1.71 -5.75
CA MET A 76 4.01 1.55 -7.05
C MET A 76 3.39 2.86 -7.54
N ALA A 77 2.74 3.62 -6.66
CA ALA A 77 2.14 4.93 -6.97
C ALA A 77 3.19 5.95 -7.43
N GLN A 78 4.41 5.91 -6.89
CA GLN A 78 5.50 6.79 -7.35
C GLN A 78 5.93 6.48 -8.79
N ALA A 79 5.99 5.20 -9.17
CA ALA A 79 6.28 4.83 -10.55
C ALA A 79 5.12 5.15 -11.51
N PHE A 80 3.88 4.94 -11.07
CA PHE A 80 2.68 5.39 -11.79
C PHE A 80 2.70 6.92 -12.04
N LEU A 81 3.03 7.69 -11.00
CA LEU A 81 3.14 9.15 -11.08
C LEU A 81 4.14 9.58 -12.15
N GLN A 82 5.32 8.96 -12.19
CA GLN A 82 6.35 9.26 -13.19
C GLN A 82 5.86 8.99 -14.62
N GLU A 83 5.20 7.84 -14.84
CA GLU A 83 4.67 7.46 -16.14
C GLU A 83 3.61 8.45 -16.64
N VAL A 84 2.62 8.79 -15.79
CA VAL A 84 1.55 9.73 -16.15
C VAL A 84 2.10 11.15 -16.32
N ASN A 85 3.05 11.57 -15.49
CA ASN A 85 3.69 12.89 -15.64
C ASN A 85 4.49 13.01 -16.94
N CYS A 86 5.13 11.94 -17.41
CA CYS A 86 5.79 11.93 -18.71
C CYS A 86 4.77 12.19 -19.84
N PHE A 87 3.63 11.50 -19.81
CA PHE A 87 2.54 11.69 -20.77
C PHE A 87 1.98 13.13 -20.76
N LEU A 88 1.79 13.72 -19.56
CA LEU A 88 1.28 15.08 -19.38
C LEU A 88 2.28 16.14 -19.83
N TYR A 89 3.57 15.96 -19.51
CA TYR A 89 4.66 16.84 -19.95
C TYR A 89 4.74 16.92 -21.47
N GLN A 90 4.66 15.78 -22.16
CA GLN A 90 4.66 15.73 -23.63
C GLN A 90 3.47 16.46 -24.29
N ARG A 91 2.45 16.82 -23.52
CA ARG A 91 1.23 17.52 -23.96
C ARG A 91 1.09 18.90 -23.33
N GLU A 92 2.17 19.42 -22.75
CA GLU A 92 2.21 20.75 -22.12
C GLU A 92 1.15 20.94 -21.02
N ARG A 93 0.85 19.85 -20.29
CA ARG A 93 -0.09 19.87 -19.16
C ARG A 93 0.63 19.91 -17.83
N LYS A 94 -0.04 20.44 -16.80
CA LYS A 94 0.39 20.34 -15.41
C LYS A 94 0.57 18.87 -15.03
N THR A 95 1.63 18.56 -14.29
CA THR A 95 1.85 17.24 -13.70
C THR A 95 0.78 16.94 -12.65
N LEU A 96 0.63 15.66 -12.29
CA LEU A 96 -0.25 15.27 -11.19
C LEU A 96 0.19 15.94 -9.90
N LEU A 97 -0.78 16.49 -9.16
CA LEU A 97 -0.63 16.88 -7.78
C LEU A 97 -0.62 15.64 -6.90
N GLN A 98 -0.01 15.70 -5.72
CA GLN A 98 -0.02 14.62 -4.75
C GLN A 98 -0.74 15.04 -3.48
N SER A 99 -1.60 14.17 -2.95
CA SER A 99 -2.19 14.31 -1.63
C SER A 99 -2.09 12.98 -0.87
N LYS A 100 -2.44 12.99 0.41
CA LYS A 100 -2.35 11.84 1.30
C LYS A 100 -3.64 11.69 2.09
N ILE A 101 -4.04 10.44 2.31
CA ILE A 101 -5.05 10.11 3.31
C ILE A 101 -4.33 9.78 4.61
N HIS A 102 -4.55 10.60 5.65
CA HIS A 102 -3.96 10.34 6.96
C HIS A 102 -4.83 9.33 7.72
N ARG A 103 -4.19 8.30 8.27
CA ARG A 103 -4.84 7.27 9.07
C ARG A 103 -4.61 7.52 10.55
N TYR A 104 -5.66 7.66 11.36
CA TYR A 104 -5.52 7.95 12.80
C TYR A 104 -5.34 6.71 13.70
N LYS A 105 -5.74 5.51 13.27
CA LYS A 105 -5.62 4.28 14.07
C LYS A 105 -5.15 3.10 13.23
N THR A 106 -4.19 2.35 13.77
CA THR A 106 -3.76 1.07 13.23
C THR A 106 -4.05 0.02 14.30
N TYR A 107 -5.22 -0.63 14.23
CA TYR A 107 -5.53 -1.74 15.13
C TYR A 107 -4.56 -2.91 14.93
N THR A 108 -4.22 -3.61 16.01
CA THR A 108 -3.48 -4.89 16.03
C THR A 108 -4.39 -6.11 15.85
N VAL A 109 -5.71 -5.92 15.75
CA VAL A 109 -6.67 -7.02 15.73
C VAL A 109 -6.55 -7.80 14.42
N ASP A 110 -6.26 -9.09 14.52
CA ASP A 110 -6.06 -10.00 13.41
C ASP A 110 -7.37 -10.21 12.64
N TYR A 111 -7.38 -9.84 11.35
CA TYR A 111 -8.58 -9.89 10.49
C TYR A 111 -9.13 -11.31 10.31
N GLY A 112 -8.33 -12.34 10.60
CA GLY A 112 -8.69 -13.75 10.41
C GLY A 112 -9.76 -14.28 11.36
N ASN A 113 -9.96 -13.65 12.53
CA ASN A 113 -10.84 -14.19 13.59
C ASN A 113 -12.15 -13.42 13.81
N LEU A 114 -12.41 -12.36 13.04
CA LEU A 114 -13.58 -11.49 13.24
C LEU A 114 -14.75 -11.89 12.34
N ASN A 115 -15.95 -11.87 12.91
CA ASN A 115 -17.19 -12.06 12.14
C ASN A 115 -17.52 -10.82 11.28
N ALA A 116 -18.46 -10.96 10.35
CA ALA A 116 -18.77 -9.90 9.37
C ALA A 116 -19.23 -8.57 10.01
N GLU A 117 -19.92 -8.63 11.15
CA GLU A 117 -20.46 -7.47 11.86
C GLU A 117 -19.36 -6.74 12.67
N GLU A 118 -18.48 -7.50 13.32
CA GLU A 118 -17.29 -6.99 14.01
C GLU A 118 -16.30 -6.32 13.03
N ARG A 119 -16.12 -6.92 11.84
CA ARG A 119 -15.35 -6.29 10.75
C ARG A 119 -15.94 -4.95 10.36
N LEU A 120 -17.26 -4.85 10.22
CA LEU A 120 -17.98 -3.62 9.87
C LEU A 120 -17.84 -2.52 10.93
N GLN A 121 -17.94 -2.87 12.21
CA GLN A 121 -17.77 -1.91 13.32
C GLN A 121 -16.34 -1.39 13.45
N LEU A 122 -15.32 -2.27 13.35
CA LEU A 122 -13.91 -1.84 13.34
C LEU A 122 -13.60 -0.96 12.13
N ILE A 123 -14.09 -1.32 10.94
CA ILE A 123 -13.98 -0.51 9.72
C ILE A 123 -14.65 0.86 9.88
N SER A 124 -15.80 0.93 10.58
CA SER A 124 -16.52 2.18 10.84
C SER A 124 -15.78 3.14 11.79
N SER A 125 -14.82 2.61 12.56
CA SER A 125 -14.01 3.35 13.52
C SER A 125 -12.67 3.84 12.94
N ASP A 126 -12.30 3.39 11.73
CA ASP A 126 -11.13 3.88 10.99
C ASP A 126 -11.40 5.34 10.59
N ALA A 127 -10.82 6.27 11.35
CA ALA A 127 -10.87 7.68 11.03
C ALA A 127 -9.76 7.99 10.01
N TYR A 128 -10.16 8.39 8.82
CA TYR A 128 -9.27 8.93 7.80
C TYR A 128 -9.47 10.44 7.71
N HIS A 129 -8.38 11.18 7.52
CA HIS A 129 -8.43 12.59 7.16
C HIS A 129 -8.09 12.76 5.69
N LEU A 130 -8.96 13.48 4.99
CA LEU A 130 -8.83 13.92 3.61
C LEU A 130 -8.82 15.45 3.62
N ASP A 131 -7.90 16.05 2.88
CA ASP A 131 -7.89 17.51 2.69
C ASP A 131 -9.01 17.90 1.72
N ARG A 132 -10.17 18.28 2.28
CA ARG A 132 -11.34 18.69 1.49
C ARG A 132 -11.02 19.83 0.53
N PHE A 133 -10.36 20.89 1.01
CA PHE A 133 -10.10 22.08 0.18
C PHE A 133 -9.15 21.74 -0.97
N PHE A 134 -8.23 20.82 -0.74
CA PHE A 134 -7.32 20.33 -1.77
C PHE A 134 -7.95 19.33 -2.75
N LEU A 135 -9.06 18.68 -2.41
CA LEU A 135 -9.70 17.70 -3.30
C LEU A 135 -10.94 18.22 -4.04
N GLU A 136 -11.58 19.28 -3.53
CA GLU A 136 -12.81 19.83 -4.09
C GLU A 136 -12.67 20.22 -5.57
N GLY A 137 -13.62 19.77 -6.40
CA GLY A 137 -13.72 20.09 -7.82
C GLY A 137 -12.70 19.42 -8.73
N ARG A 138 -11.74 18.65 -8.19
CA ARG A 138 -10.65 18.03 -8.95
C ARG A 138 -10.99 16.61 -9.41
N LEU A 139 -10.23 16.12 -10.40
CA LEU A 139 -10.11 14.68 -10.65
C LEU A 139 -9.14 14.09 -9.63
N VAL A 140 -9.60 13.14 -8.83
CA VAL A 140 -8.83 12.49 -7.77
C VAL A 140 -8.67 11.01 -8.09
N LEU A 141 -7.43 10.57 -8.18
CA LEU A 141 -7.02 9.20 -8.47
C LEU A 141 -6.59 8.54 -7.17
N PHE A 142 -7.44 7.70 -6.59
CA PHE A 142 -7.11 6.87 -5.45
C PHE A 142 -6.43 5.59 -5.93
N LEU A 143 -5.17 5.36 -5.58
CA LEU A 143 -4.39 4.24 -6.09
C LEU A 143 -4.05 3.25 -4.98
N ASP A 144 -4.39 1.97 -5.21
CA ASP A 144 -4.01 0.86 -4.36
C ASP A 144 -3.49 -0.33 -5.20
N ASP A 145 -2.94 -1.36 -4.56
CA ASP A 145 -2.37 -2.50 -5.28
C ASP A 145 -3.43 -3.45 -5.84
N ILE A 146 -4.32 -3.97 -5.02
CA ILE A 146 -5.34 -4.93 -5.43
C ILE A 146 -6.68 -4.64 -4.78
N CYS A 147 -7.76 -4.87 -5.52
CA CYS A 147 -9.11 -4.83 -4.97
C CYS A 147 -9.70 -6.25 -4.94
N ILE A 148 -9.74 -6.88 -3.76
CA ILE A 148 -10.37 -8.20 -3.55
C ILE A 148 -11.82 -8.05 -3.09
N THR A 149 -12.03 -7.39 -1.94
CA THR A 149 -13.37 -7.20 -1.35
C THR A 149 -13.97 -5.81 -1.59
N GLY A 150 -13.16 -4.84 -2.03
CA GLY A 150 -13.56 -3.43 -2.12
C GLY A 150 -13.80 -2.75 -0.77
N SER A 151 -13.46 -3.40 0.36
CA SER A 151 -13.65 -2.84 1.70
C SER A 151 -12.90 -1.53 1.89
N HIS A 152 -11.64 -1.46 1.43
CA HIS A 152 -10.84 -0.25 1.49
C HIS A 152 -11.46 0.91 0.70
N GLU A 153 -11.96 0.61 -0.50
CA GLU A 153 -12.67 1.57 -1.35
C GLU A 153 -13.91 2.12 -0.65
N ALA A 154 -14.71 1.24 -0.04
CA ALA A 154 -15.93 1.62 0.65
C ALA A 154 -15.65 2.60 1.80
N VAL A 155 -14.53 2.42 2.51
CA VAL A 155 -14.11 3.36 3.56
C VAL A 155 -13.77 4.72 2.96
N ILE A 156 -12.90 4.77 1.95
CA ILE A 156 -12.52 6.05 1.32
C ILE A 156 -13.75 6.78 0.78
N ARG A 157 -14.64 6.06 0.07
CA ARG A 157 -15.89 6.61 -0.46
C ARG A 157 -16.74 7.23 0.65
N ARG A 158 -16.96 6.49 1.74
CA ARG A 158 -17.72 6.99 2.90
C ARG A 158 -17.11 8.25 3.49
N GLN A 159 -15.78 8.36 3.54
CA GLN A 159 -15.10 9.54 4.09
C GLN A 159 -15.21 10.75 3.15
N VAL A 160 -15.09 10.55 1.84
CA VAL A 160 -15.33 11.58 0.81
C VAL A 160 -16.77 12.11 0.91
N GLU A 161 -17.75 11.21 0.98
CA GLU A 161 -19.16 11.55 1.10
C GLU A 161 -19.48 12.25 2.42
N LYS A 162 -18.95 11.73 3.55
CA LYS A 162 -19.12 12.34 4.88
C LYS A 162 -18.51 13.74 4.96
N ALA A 163 -17.39 13.98 4.27
CA ALA A 163 -16.76 15.28 4.20
C ALA A 163 -17.45 16.24 3.20
N GLY A 164 -18.40 15.74 2.40
CA GLY A 164 -19.12 16.53 1.40
C GLY A 164 -18.21 17.05 0.29
N ILE A 165 -17.18 16.28 -0.09
CA ILE A 165 -16.23 16.67 -1.13
C ILE A 165 -16.84 16.34 -2.49
N ASN A 166 -17.02 17.34 -3.34
CA ASN A 166 -17.50 17.12 -4.71
C ASN A 166 -16.32 17.02 -5.68
N GLY A 167 -16.45 16.14 -6.68
CA GLY A 167 -15.41 15.93 -7.68
C GLY A 167 -15.62 14.68 -8.53
N HIS A 168 -14.60 14.38 -9.33
CA HIS A 168 -14.49 13.14 -10.08
C HIS A 168 -13.49 12.24 -9.36
N PHE A 169 -13.95 11.10 -8.87
CA PHE A 169 -13.13 10.18 -8.09
C PHE A 169 -12.96 8.90 -8.87
N MET A 170 -11.71 8.47 -9.06
CA MET A 170 -11.39 7.22 -9.73
C MET A 170 -10.50 6.37 -8.84
N PHE A 171 -10.94 5.13 -8.60
CA PHE A 171 -10.14 4.13 -7.91
C PHE A 171 -9.34 3.33 -8.92
N LEU A 172 -8.02 3.29 -8.73
CA LEU A 172 -7.05 2.65 -9.59
C LEU A 172 -6.43 1.46 -8.85
N TYR A 173 -6.39 0.32 -9.53
CA TYR A 173 -5.80 -0.90 -9.01
C TYR A 173 -4.87 -1.55 -10.03
N TYR A 174 -3.79 -2.19 -9.56
CA TYR A 174 -3.02 -3.06 -10.45
C TYR A 174 -3.86 -4.28 -10.86
N ALA A 175 -4.57 -4.88 -9.90
CA ALA A 175 -5.52 -5.96 -10.17
C ALA A 175 -6.84 -5.81 -9.39
N MET A 176 -7.92 -6.34 -9.94
CA MET A 176 -9.23 -6.38 -9.26
C MET A 176 -9.90 -7.74 -9.44
N LEU A 177 -10.38 -8.32 -8.34
CA LEU A 177 -11.17 -9.55 -8.34
C LEU A 177 -12.58 -9.25 -8.85
N GLN A 178 -13.01 -10.00 -9.86
CA GLN A 178 -14.37 -9.94 -10.41
C GLN A 178 -15.21 -11.16 -10.06
N ASN A 179 -14.57 -12.28 -9.70
CA ASN A 179 -15.28 -13.51 -9.37
C ASN A 179 -15.61 -13.56 -7.89
N GLU A 180 -16.88 -13.31 -7.55
CA GLU A 180 -17.41 -13.34 -6.17
C GLU A 180 -17.34 -14.72 -5.50
N ARG A 181 -17.07 -15.81 -6.25
CA ARG A 181 -16.90 -17.15 -5.70
C ARG A 181 -15.50 -17.38 -5.11
N ILE A 182 -14.53 -16.53 -5.45
CA ILE A 182 -13.18 -16.60 -4.88
C ILE A 182 -13.23 -16.02 -3.47
N ALA A 183 -12.79 -16.82 -2.50
CA ALA A 183 -12.85 -16.45 -1.10
C ALA A 183 -11.95 -15.23 -0.78
N PRO A 184 -12.32 -14.37 0.18
CA PRO A 184 -11.54 -13.17 0.52
C PRO A 184 -10.11 -13.43 1.02
N ASP A 185 -9.85 -14.60 1.59
CA ASP A 185 -8.51 -15.03 2.01
C ASP A 185 -7.53 -15.23 0.85
N PHE A 186 -8.03 -15.21 -0.39
CA PHE A 186 -7.22 -15.17 -1.60
C PHE A 186 -6.23 -14.00 -1.62
N GLU A 187 -6.56 -12.86 -0.99
CA GLU A 187 -5.59 -11.77 -0.82
C GLU A 187 -4.38 -12.21 0.02
N ASN A 188 -4.63 -13.00 1.06
CA ASN A 188 -3.59 -13.52 1.93
C ASN A 188 -2.70 -14.51 1.19
N TYR A 189 -3.30 -15.39 0.39
CA TYR A 189 -2.56 -16.28 -0.51
C TYR A 189 -1.61 -15.51 -1.42
N LEU A 190 -2.08 -14.46 -2.10
CA LEU A 190 -1.24 -13.63 -2.98
C LEU A 190 -0.13 -12.92 -2.20
N ASN A 191 -0.45 -12.35 -1.04
CA ASN A 191 0.51 -11.59 -0.23
C ASN A 191 1.70 -12.47 0.19
N TYR A 192 1.46 -13.72 0.57
CA TYR A 192 2.48 -14.61 1.15
C TYR A 192 2.97 -15.71 0.19
N TYR A 193 2.59 -15.67 -1.09
CA TYR A 193 2.87 -16.72 -2.07
C TYR A 193 4.35 -17.17 -2.09
N ASP A 194 5.30 -16.23 -2.02
CA ASP A 194 6.75 -16.50 -2.10
C ASP A 194 7.49 -16.15 -0.80
N MET A 195 6.77 -15.97 0.31
CA MET A 195 7.32 -15.45 1.56
C MET A 195 7.26 -16.48 2.69
N ALA A 196 8.38 -17.17 2.89
CA ALA A 196 8.51 -18.25 3.87
C ALA A 196 9.04 -17.80 5.26
N GLY A 197 9.61 -16.60 5.38
CA GLY A 197 10.27 -16.16 6.61
C GLY A 197 10.96 -14.80 6.53
N VAL A 198 11.60 -14.41 7.63
CA VAL A 198 12.38 -13.15 7.73
C VAL A 198 13.68 -13.23 6.93
N GLU A 199 14.15 -14.44 6.61
CA GLU A 199 15.31 -14.70 5.77
C GLU A 199 15.07 -14.21 4.34
N GLN A 200 13.86 -14.41 3.78
CA GLN A 200 13.48 -13.86 2.48
C GLN A 200 13.46 -12.33 2.51
N ILE A 201 13.04 -11.73 3.63
CA ILE A 201 13.11 -10.28 3.80
C ILE A 201 14.57 -9.81 3.79
N ALA A 202 15.47 -10.50 4.49
CA ALA A 202 16.90 -10.16 4.49
C ALA A 202 17.47 -10.19 3.06
N MET A 203 17.12 -11.21 2.26
CA MET A 203 17.52 -11.30 0.85
C MET A 203 16.97 -10.14 0.00
N LEU A 204 15.70 -9.77 0.18
CA LEU A 204 15.10 -8.62 -0.52
C LEU A 204 15.75 -7.30 -0.09
N TRP A 205 16.11 -7.17 1.18
CA TRP A 205 16.71 -5.95 1.72
C TRP A 205 18.04 -5.59 1.05
N GLN A 206 18.79 -6.61 0.63
CA GLN A 206 20.06 -6.43 -0.09
C GLN A 206 19.87 -6.01 -1.55
N GLN A 207 18.64 -6.05 -2.08
CA GLN A 207 18.38 -5.68 -3.46
C GLN A 207 18.39 -4.15 -3.64
N PRO A 208 19.08 -3.64 -4.67
CA PRO A 208 18.94 -2.26 -5.09
C PRO A 208 17.48 -1.88 -5.35
N GLY A 209 17.05 -0.76 -4.75
CA GLY A 209 15.70 -0.25 -4.85
C GLY A 209 14.72 -0.83 -3.83
N TYR A 210 15.18 -1.57 -2.82
CA TYR A 210 14.30 -2.06 -1.75
C TYR A 210 13.50 -0.92 -1.09
N ALA A 211 12.19 -1.12 -0.96
CA ALA A 211 11.25 -0.15 -0.41
C ALA A 211 10.63 -0.68 0.88
N MET A 212 11.19 -0.25 2.02
CA MET A 212 10.68 -0.61 3.33
C MET A 212 9.25 -0.09 3.52
N ASN A 213 8.36 -0.96 4.00
CA ASN A 213 6.95 -0.67 4.13
C ASN A 213 6.36 -1.28 5.41
N THR A 214 5.11 -0.90 5.72
CA THR A 214 4.43 -1.31 6.96
C THR A 214 4.34 -2.82 7.14
N ARG A 215 4.16 -3.62 6.07
CA ARG A 215 4.03 -5.07 6.16
C ARG A 215 5.36 -5.72 6.56
N VAL A 216 6.45 -5.30 5.93
CA VAL A 216 7.81 -5.75 6.28
C VAL A 216 8.09 -5.52 7.76
N ILE A 217 7.86 -4.30 8.25
CA ILE A 217 8.16 -3.95 9.64
C ILE A 217 7.32 -4.78 10.60
N LYS A 218 6.00 -4.89 10.35
CA LYS A 218 5.13 -5.72 11.17
C LYS A 218 5.56 -7.19 11.15
N TYR A 219 5.98 -7.71 10.00
CA TYR A 219 6.41 -9.10 9.85
C TYR A 219 7.68 -9.38 10.67
N ILE A 220 8.68 -8.50 10.62
CA ILE A 220 9.89 -8.59 11.46
C ILE A 220 9.54 -8.45 12.94
N LEU A 221 8.69 -7.49 13.31
CA LEU A 221 8.34 -7.28 14.72
C LEU A 221 7.46 -8.38 15.30
N LYS A 222 6.72 -9.13 14.47
CA LYS A 222 5.93 -10.30 14.87
C LYS A 222 6.66 -11.62 14.70
N SER A 223 7.90 -11.64 14.21
CA SER A 223 8.63 -12.89 14.02
C SER A 223 8.99 -13.53 15.35
N GLU A 224 9.14 -14.86 15.36
CA GLU A 224 9.64 -15.59 16.52
C GLU A 224 11.02 -15.06 16.95
N PRO A 225 11.32 -15.01 18.26
CA PRO A 225 12.59 -14.45 18.76
C PRO A 225 13.84 -15.06 18.12
N LEU A 226 13.83 -16.38 17.86
CA LEU A 226 14.95 -17.07 17.22
C LEU A 226 15.16 -16.60 15.77
N ALA A 227 14.07 -16.39 15.03
CA ALA A 227 14.12 -15.90 13.66
C ALA A 227 14.66 -14.46 13.64
N LEU A 228 14.22 -13.61 14.58
CA LEU A 228 14.74 -12.25 14.73
C LEU A 228 16.25 -12.25 15.02
N HIS A 229 16.72 -13.08 15.97
CA HIS A 229 18.15 -13.17 16.28
C HIS A 229 19.00 -13.63 15.09
N THR A 230 18.44 -14.47 14.21
CA THR A 230 19.10 -14.92 12.97
C THR A 230 19.07 -13.84 11.88
N PHE A 231 18.04 -13.01 11.88
CA PHE A 231 17.85 -11.92 10.92
C PHE A 231 18.77 -10.72 11.19
N LEU A 232 18.94 -10.31 12.45
CA LEU A 232 19.66 -9.07 12.79
C LEU A 232 21.07 -8.97 12.21
N PRO A 233 21.92 -10.02 12.24
CA PRO A 233 23.25 -9.96 11.66
C PRO A 233 23.28 -9.83 10.13
N GLN A 234 22.17 -10.12 9.44
CA GLN A 234 22.07 -10.06 7.97
C GLN A 234 21.63 -8.67 7.47
N ALA A 235 21.03 -7.86 8.35
CA ALA A 235 20.58 -6.52 8.04
C ALA A 235 21.72 -5.52 8.24
N ASN A 236 21.83 -4.52 7.36
CA ASN A 236 22.82 -3.46 7.58
C ASN A 236 22.32 -2.45 8.63
N GLY A 237 23.25 -1.72 9.27
CA GLY A 237 22.91 -0.79 10.35
C GLY A 237 21.94 0.32 9.93
N ALA A 238 22.10 0.88 8.72
CA ALA A 238 21.23 1.94 8.21
C ALA A 238 19.79 1.46 8.00
N GLN A 239 19.63 0.23 7.51
CA GLN A 239 18.36 -0.45 7.33
C GLN A 239 17.64 -0.67 8.66
N LEU A 240 18.34 -1.17 9.68
CA LEU A 240 17.77 -1.33 11.02
C LEU A 240 17.41 0.00 11.67
N GLN A 241 18.22 1.05 11.47
CA GLN A 241 17.88 2.40 11.91
C GLN A 241 16.60 2.92 11.25
N GLN A 242 16.44 2.73 9.94
CA GLN A 242 15.22 3.10 9.22
C GLN A 242 14.00 2.33 9.75
N LEU A 243 14.14 1.02 10.01
CA LEU A 243 13.08 0.20 10.61
C LEU A 243 12.66 0.76 11.96
N VAL A 244 13.63 1.05 12.85
CA VAL A 244 13.35 1.60 14.19
C VAL A 244 12.70 2.97 14.07
N HIS A 245 13.19 3.84 13.18
CA HIS A 245 12.60 5.16 12.95
C HIS A 245 11.13 5.07 12.53
N TYR A 246 10.81 4.18 11.58
CA TYR A 246 9.43 3.96 11.14
C TYR A 246 8.56 3.33 12.24
N ALA A 247 9.08 2.35 12.97
CA ALA A 247 8.34 1.71 14.07
C ALA A 247 8.04 2.70 15.20
N VAL A 248 9.02 3.54 15.58
CA VAL A 248 8.83 4.61 16.57
C VAL A 248 7.84 5.65 16.06
N GLY A 249 7.95 6.09 14.80
CA GLY A 249 7.03 7.04 14.18
C GLY A 249 5.58 6.55 14.11
N ASN A 250 5.34 5.24 14.18
CA ASN A 250 3.99 4.64 14.24
C ASN A 250 3.61 4.19 15.64
N ASN A 251 4.38 4.60 16.66
CA ASN A 251 4.15 4.27 18.06
C ASN A 251 4.13 2.76 18.36
N TYR A 252 4.84 1.94 17.59
CA TYR A 252 4.86 0.48 17.80
C TYR A 252 5.52 0.09 19.13
N HIS A 253 6.34 0.96 19.72
CA HIS A 253 6.88 0.79 21.07
C HIS A 253 5.78 0.80 22.16
N LEU A 254 4.61 1.38 21.88
CA LEU A 254 3.47 1.38 22.79
C LEU A 254 2.60 0.11 22.66
N LEU A 255 2.78 -0.69 21.61
CA LEU A 255 1.96 -1.87 21.32
C LEU A 255 2.66 -3.14 21.78
N ASP A 256 2.00 -3.94 22.64
CA ASP A 256 2.61 -5.13 23.25
C ASP A 256 3.09 -6.15 22.20
N ASP A 257 2.31 -6.36 21.13
CA ASP A 257 2.63 -7.24 20.00
C ASP A 257 3.98 -6.93 19.33
N TYR A 258 4.44 -5.68 19.39
CA TYR A 258 5.65 -5.24 18.68
C TYR A 258 6.78 -4.84 19.64
N ARG A 259 6.44 -4.48 20.88
CA ARG A 259 7.36 -3.87 21.85
C ARG A 259 8.58 -4.73 22.13
N ASN A 260 8.40 -6.04 22.32
CA ASN A 260 9.49 -6.94 22.70
C ASN A 260 10.57 -7.01 21.62
N ASN A 261 10.18 -7.33 20.39
CA ASN A 261 11.11 -7.43 19.27
C ASN A 261 11.70 -6.07 18.90
N LEU A 262 10.92 -4.99 18.98
CA LEU A 262 11.44 -3.63 18.75
C LEU A 262 12.54 -3.26 19.75
N ASN A 263 12.37 -3.62 21.03
CA ASN A 263 13.39 -3.37 22.06
C ASN A 263 14.68 -4.18 21.83
N ILE A 264 14.57 -5.42 21.31
CA ILE A 264 15.74 -6.22 20.93
C ILE A 264 16.50 -5.51 19.81
N ILE A 265 15.82 -5.01 18.78
CA ILE A 265 16.44 -4.29 17.66
C ILE A 265 17.09 -2.99 18.13
N ILE A 266 16.40 -2.19 18.95
CA ILE A 266 16.92 -0.94 19.51
C ILE A 266 18.23 -1.17 20.28
N LYS A 267 18.27 -2.21 21.12
CA LYS A 267 19.48 -2.59 21.87
C LYS A 267 20.60 -3.04 20.94
N PHE A 268 20.26 -3.80 19.89
CA PHE A 268 21.24 -4.29 18.90
C PHE A 268 21.93 -3.14 18.16
N ILE A 269 21.21 -2.07 17.81
CA ILE A 269 21.76 -0.92 17.07
C ILE A 269 22.14 0.28 17.94
N GLN A 270 21.96 0.20 19.26
CA GLN A 270 22.20 1.29 20.21
C GLN A 270 21.46 2.59 19.85
N TYR A 271 20.20 2.48 19.42
CA TYR A 271 19.42 3.64 18.95
C TYR A 271 19.24 4.70 20.06
N GLY A 272 19.67 5.94 19.79
CA GLY A 272 19.52 7.07 20.70
C GLY A 272 20.68 7.30 21.67
N ASN A 273 21.77 6.51 21.56
CA ASN A 273 23.04 6.74 22.25
C ASN A 273 24.10 7.29 21.29
#